data_AF-A0A1E7Q882-F1
#
_entry.id   AF-A0A1E7Q882-F1
#
_cell.length_a   1.000
_cell.length_b   1.000
_cell.length_c   1.000
_cell.angle_alpha   90.00
_cell.angle_beta   90.00
_cell.angle_gamma   90.00
#
_symmetry.space_group_name_H-M   'P 1'
#
loop_
_entity.id
_entity.type
_entity.pdbx_description
1 polymer ?
#
loop_
_entity_poly.entity_id
_entity_poly.type
_entity_poly.pdbx_seq_one_letter_code
_entity_poly.pdbx_strand_id
1 'polypeptide(L)'
;MEQSNSSELDKLVSMAEEVSDTVNKIKTQISKLRSMAVVSFFGIYATMGLIYIIIHPSKWIIEQPLFLLIFLILLTLILGVASLFYFFQYIIKHRVYRNKLTAEIQILYRLLDMVHEYKDNIYDTKLSYVEEAILDMKLRRLEFSSKN
;
A
#
# COMPACT_ATOMS: atom_id res chain seq x y z
N MET A 1 -15.15 -29.56 27.43
CA MET A 1 -15.31 -29.12 26.03
C MET A 1 -15.23 -27.59 25.90
N GLU A 2 -15.66 -26.80 26.89
CA GLU A 2 -15.61 -25.32 26.87
C GLU A 2 -14.21 -24.67 26.74
N GLN A 3 -13.15 -25.26 27.30
CA GLN A 3 -11.79 -24.73 27.18
C GLN A 3 -11.22 -24.82 25.75
N SER A 4 -11.70 -25.78 24.95
CA SER A 4 -11.28 -25.93 23.54
C SER A 4 -11.87 -24.81 22.68
N ASN A 5 -13.14 -24.47 22.92
CA ASN A 5 -13.90 -23.55 22.08
C ASN A 5 -13.45 -22.09 22.26
N SER A 6 -13.12 -21.67 23.49
CA SER A 6 -12.52 -20.34 23.75
C SER A 6 -11.12 -20.22 23.13
N SER A 7 -10.31 -21.27 23.23
CA SER A 7 -8.98 -21.31 22.61
C SER A 7 -9.03 -21.25 21.08
N GLU A 8 -10.05 -21.82 20.45
CA GLU A 8 -10.24 -21.76 18.99
C GLU A 8 -10.69 -20.36 18.54
N LEU A 9 -11.58 -19.70 19.28
CA LEU A 9 -12.01 -18.33 19.01
C LEU A 9 -10.83 -17.35 19.11
N ASP A 10 -10.01 -17.46 20.16
CA ASP A 10 -8.80 -16.64 20.31
C ASP A 10 -7.80 -16.86 19.18
N LYS A 11 -7.70 -18.09 18.67
CA LYS A 11 -6.87 -18.41 17.52
C LYS A 11 -7.40 -17.77 16.23
N LEU A 12 -8.72 -17.76 16.03
CA LEU A 12 -9.35 -17.11 14.87
C LEU A 12 -9.18 -15.59 14.92
N VAL A 13 -9.37 -14.99 16.10
CA VAL A 13 -9.16 -13.54 16.30
C VAL A 13 -7.71 -13.15 16.08
N SER A 14 -6.74 -13.91 16.61
CA SER A 14 -5.31 -13.60 16.39
C SER A 14 -4.89 -13.76 14.93
N MET A 15 -5.42 -14.75 14.20
CA MET A 15 -5.20 -14.85 12.75
C MET A 15 -5.82 -13.66 11.99
N ALA A 16 -7.02 -13.21 12.37
CA ALA A 16 -7.63 -12.03 11.77
C ALA A 16 -6.80 -10.75 12.04
N GLU A 17 -6.22 -10.61 13.24
CA GLU A 17 -5.30 -9.51 13.57
C GLU A 17 -4.04 -9.53 12.71
N GLU A 18 -3.41 -10.71 12.52
CA GLU A 18 -2.22 -10.85 11.68
C GLU A 18 -2.50 -10.50 10.21
N VAL A 19 -3.63 -10.96 9.67
CA VAL A 19 -4.05 -10.64 8.30
C VAL A 19 -4.37 -9.15 8.17
N SER A 20 -5.06 -8.55 9.14
CA SER A 20 -5.33 -7.10 9.19
C SER A 20 -4.03 -6.28 9.18
N ASP A 21 -3.03 -6.67 9.98
CA ASP A 21 -1.73 -6.00 9.99
C ASP A 21 -0.99 -6.14 8.64
N THR A 22 -1.13 -7.29 7.99
CA THR A 22 -0.60 -7.52 6.63
C THR A 22 -1.28 -6.65 5.59
N VAL A 23 -2.61 -6.53 5.63
CA VAL A 23 -3.39 -5.60 4.79
C VAL A 23 -2.91 -4.17 4.98
N ASN A 24 -2.73 -3.71 6.22
CA ASN A 24 -2.29 -2.35 6.50
C ASN A 24 -0.84 -2.08 6.03
N LYS A 25 0.05 -3.07 6.15
CA LYS A 25 1.41 -3.00 5.58
C LYS A 25 1.36 -2.89 4.05
N ILE A 26 0.54 -3.69 3.37
CA ILE A 26 0.38 -3.64 1.90
C ILE A 26 -0.18 -2.27 1.48
N LYS A 27 -1.18 -1.75 2.19
CA LYS A 27 -1.75 -0.42 1.94
C LYS A 27 -0.70 0.68 2.06
N THR A 28 0.14 0.62 3.09
CA THR A 28 1.27 1.56 3.29
C THR A 28 2.28 1.45 2.15
N GLN A 29 2.59 0.24 1.68
CA GLN A 29 3.47 0.05 0.52
C GLN A 29 2.86 0.64 -0.76
N ILE A 30 1.54 0.45 -1.00
CA ILE A 30 0.83 1.06 -2.13
C ILE A 30 0.88 2.59 -2.05
N SER A 31 0.73 3.17 -0.87
CA SER A 31 0.84 4.63 -0.66
C SER A 31 2.23 5.15 -1.02
N LYS A 32 3.29 4.46 -0.58
CA LYS A 32 4.68 4.78 -0.97
C LYS A 32 4.92 4.64 -2.47
N LEU A 33 4.32 3.64 -3.11
CA LEU A 33 4.36 3.51 -4.57
C LEU A 33 3.67 4.68 -5.27
N ARG A 34 2.53 5.13 -4.75
CA ARG A 34 1.80 6.27 -5.31
C ARG A 34 2.61 7.56 -5.19
N SER A 35 3.29 7.81 -4.07
CA SER A 35 4.16 8.99 -3.95
C SER A 35 5.35 8.90 -4.91
N MET A 36 5.96 7.72 -5.09
CA MET A 36 6.99 7.50 -6.12
C MET A 36 6.47 7.79 -7.53
N ALA A 37 5.24 7.40 -7.85
CA ALA A 37 4.63 7.69 -9.16
C ALA A 37 4.39 9.18 -9.39
N VAL A 38 3.95 9.91 -8.35
CA VAL A 38 3.78 11.37 -8.44
C VAL A 38 5.12 12.04 -8.75
N VAL A 39 6.19 11.62 -8.06
CA VAL A 39 7.54 12.14 -8.30
C VAL A 39 8.02 11.81 -9.72
N SER A 40 7.75 10.61 -10.24
CA SER A 40 8.11 10.28 -11.62
C SER A 40 7.32 11.09 -12.65
N PHE A 41 6.04 11.39 -12.42
CA PHE A 41 5.30 12.31 -13.31
C PHE A 41 5.98 13.68 -13.40
N PHE A 42 6.36 14.28 -12.27
CA PHE A 42 7.12 15.54 -12.27
C PHE A 42 8.46 15.40 -13.00
N GLY A 43 9.15 14.28 -12.82
CA GLY A 43 10.39 13.98 -13.54
C GLY A 43 10.18 13.90 -15.06
N ILE A 44 9.12 13.25 -15.53
CA ILE A 44 8.77 13.17 -16.97
C ILE A 44 8.50 14.58 -17.52
N TYR A 45 7.67 15.38 -16.83
CA TYR A 45 7.38 16.75 -17.27
C TYR A 45 8.64 17.62 -17.32
N ALA A 46 9.50 17.53 -16.30
CA ALA A 46 10.78 18.24 -16.28
C ALA A 46 11.66 17.82 -17.46
N THR A 47 11.73 16.52 -17.78
CA THR A 47 12.51 16.03 -18.92
C THR A 47 11.95 16.50 -20.26
N MET A 48 10.63 16.53 -20.44
CA MET A 48 10.00 17.08 -21.65
C MET A 48 10.32 18.57 -21.81
N GLY A 49 10.28 19.34 -20.71
CA GLY A 49 10.64 20.75 -20.72
C GLY A 49 12.11 20.97 -21.11
N LEU A 50 13.03 20.19 -20.55
CA LEU A 50 14.45 20.27 -20.89
C LEU A 50 14.72 19.86 -22.35
N ILE A 51 14.07 18.80 -22.83
CA ILE A 51 14.17 18.37 -24.24
C ILE A 51 13.67 19.48 -25.16
N TYR A 52 12.54 20.12 -24.85
CA TYR A 52 12.01 21.22 -25.64
C TYR A 52 13.01 22.38 -25.76
N ILE A 53 13.64 22.73 -24.64
CA ILE A 53 14.67 23.77 -24.55
C ILE A 53 15.92 23.42 -25.39
N ILE A 54 16.31 22.14 -25.42
CA ILE A 54 17.44 21.66 -26.22
C ILE A 54 17.13 21.71 -27.73
N ILE A 55 15.92 21.31 -28.14
CA ILE A 55 15.51 21.26 -29.55
C ILE A 55 15.26 22.66 -30.11
N HIS A 56 14.70 23.57 -29.29
CA HIS A 56 14.46 24.96 -29.65
C HIS A 56 15.36 25.88 -28.83
N PRO A 57 16.67 25.90 -29.10
CA PRO A 57 17.61 26.68 -28.32
C PRO A 57 17.31 28.18 -28.48
N SER A 58 16.94 28.83 -27.39
CA SER A 58 16.84 30.28 -27.32
C SER A 58 18.23 30.91 -27.49
N LYS A 59 18.28 32.17 -27.94
CA LYS A 59 19.54 32.95 -28.06
C LYS A 59 20.37 32.89 -26.77
N TRP A 60 19.70 32.88 -25.62
CA TRP A 60 20.33 32.76 -24.30
C TRP A 60 21.14 31.48 -24.08
N ILE A 61 20.76 30.38 -24.73
CA ILE A 61 21.41 29.06 -24.61
C ILE A 61 22.56 28.92 -25.59
N ILE A 62 22.41 29.51 -26.78
CA ILE A 62 23.44 29.50 -27.83
C ILE A 62 24.68 30.28 -27.37
N GLU A 63 24.50 31.32 -26.55
CA GLU A 63 25.60 32.12 -25.99
C GLU A 63 26.32 31.44 -24.81
N GLN A 64 25.81 30.31 -24.30
CA GLN A 64 26.43 29.60 -23.18
C GLN A 64 27.64 28.76 -23.63
N PRO A 65 28.63 28.56 -22.75
CA PRO A 65 29.73 27.64 -23.01
C PRO A 65 29.25 26.21 -23.25
N LEU A 66 29.88 25.52 -24.22
CA LEU A 66 29.58 24.14 -24.62
C LEU A 66 29.48 23.15 -23.44
N PHE A 67 30.29 23.35 -22.40
CA PHE A 67 30.25 22.51 -21.19
C PHE A 67 28.90 22.54 -20.47
N LEU A 68 28.22 23.70 -20.41
CA LEU A 68 26.89 23.81 -19.80
C LEU A 68 25.83 23.08 -20.61
N LEU A 69 25.95 23.10 -21.94
CA LEU A 69 25.03 22.38 -22.83
C LEU A 69 25.19 20.86 -22.69
N ILE A 70 26.44 20.37 -22.62
CA ILE A 70 26.73 18.94 -22.37
C ILE A 70 26.19 18.52 -21.00
N PHE A 71 26.39 19.34 -19.97
CA PHE A 71 25.85 19.08 -18.63
C PHE A 71 24.31 19.02 -18.63
N LEU A 72 23.64 19.94 -19.32
CA LEU A 72 22.18 19.96 -19.46
C LEU A 72 21.64 18.69 -20.12
N ILE A 73 22.29 18.23 -21.20
CA ILE A 73 21.93 16.98 -21.89
C ILE A 73 22.10 15.79 -20.94
N LEU A 74 23.23 15.71 -20.24
CA LEU A 74 23.51 14.63 -19.29
C LEU A 74 22.47 14.59 -18.16
N LEU A 75 22.15 15.76 -17.60
CA LEU A 75 21.14 15.93 -16.54
C LEU A 75 19.77 15.46 -17.03
N THR A 76 19.38 15.86 -18.24
CA THR A 76 18.10 15.47 -18.86
C THR A 76 18.02 13.96 -19.05
N LEU A 77 19.12 13.32 -19.46
CA LEU A 77 19.19 11.88 -19.68
C LEU A 77 19.06 11.11 -18.36
N ILE A 78 19.77 11.54 -17.31
CA ILE A 78 19.68 10.93 -15.97
C ILE A 78 18.27 11.06 -15.40
N LEU A 79 17.67 12.25 -15.46
CA LEU A 79 16.29 12.47 -15.01
C LEU A 79 15.29 11.63 -15.81
N GLY A 80 15.47 11.53 -17.13
CA GLY A 80 14.60 10.74 -18.01
C GLY A 80 14.64 9.25 -17.66
N VAL A 81 15.84 8.68 -17.57
CA VAL A 81 16.05 7.26 -17.24
C VAL A 81 15.53 6.95 -15.84
N ALA A 82 15.88 7.78 -14.84
CA ALA A 82 15.43 7.58 -13.46
C ALA A 82 13.90 7.62 -13.39
N SER A 83 13.29 8.62 -14.02
CA SER A 83 11.84 8.79 -13.98
C SER A 83 11.09 7.63 -14.65
N LEU A 84 11.55 7.20 -15.83
CA LEU A 84 11.00 6.02 -16.50
C LEU A 84 11.13 4.76 -15.65
N PHE A 85 12.30 4.54 -15.03
CA PHE A 85 12.53 3.40 -14.15
C PHE A 85 11.53 3.36 -12.97
N TYR A 86 11.33 4.49 -12.28
CA TYR A 86 10.36 4.58 -11.19
C TYR A 86 8.92 4.39 -11.67
N PHE A 87 8.59 4.90 -12.86
CA PHE A 87 7.27 4.71 -13.47
C PHE A 87 6.99 3.24 -13.83
N PHE A 88 7.97 2.53 -14.41
CA PHE A 88 7.84 1.10 -14.69
C PHE A 88 7.71 0.26 -13.41
N GLN A 89 8.52 0.56 -12.40
CA GLN A 89 8.42 -0.05 -11.07
C GLN A 89 7.01 0.14 -10.49
N TYR A 90 6.43 1.33 -10.63
CA TYR A 90 5.07 1.62 -10.19
C TYR A 90 4.06 0.72 -10.91
N ILE A 91 4.07 0.64 -12.24
CA ILE A 91 3.08 -0.16 -12.99
C ILE A 91 3.12 -1.63 -12.57
N ILE A 92 4.31 -2.23 -12.54
CA ILE A 92 4.49 -3.66 -12.25
C ILE A 92 4.06 -3.95 -10.81
N LYS A 93 4.64 -3.22 -9.85
CA LYS A 93 4.39 -3.48 -8.44
C LYS A 93 2.98 -3.09 -8.02
N HIS A 94 2.38 -2.06 -8.61
CA HIS A 94 1.00 -1.67 -8.29
C HIS A 94 0.02 -2.80 -8.57
N ARG A 95 0.15 -3.49 -9.71
CA ARG A 95 -0.69 -4.64 -10.05
C ARG A 95 -0.52 -5.79 -9.06
N VAL A 96 0.72 -6.12 -8.71
CA VAL A 96 1.02 -7.20 -7.76
C VAL A 96 0.46 -6.88 -6.37
N TYR A 97 0.69 -5.67 -5.86
CA TYR A 97 0.18 -5.27 -4.54
C TYR A 97 -1.34 -5.17 -4.49
N ARG A 98 -2.00 -4.73 -5.58
CA ARG A 98 -3.46 -4.73 -5.68
C ARG A 98 -4.03 -6.14 -5.56
N ASN A 99 -3.49 -7.09 -6.34
CA ASN A 99 -3.97 -8.47 -6.30
C ASN A 99 -3.75 -9.11 -4.92
N LYS A 100 -2.57 -8.87 -4.32
CA LYS A 100 -2.29 -9.35 -2.96
C LYS A 100 -3.24 -8.72 -1.94
N LEU A 101 -3.48 -7.41 -2.01
CA LEU A 101 -4.40 -6.71 -1.11
C LEU A 101 -5.82 -7.29 -1.17
N THR A 102 -6.35 -7.54 -2.38
CA THR A 102 -7.69 -8.12 -2.55
C THR A 102 -7.79 -9.52 -1.95
N ALA A 103 -6.76 -10.35 -2.14
CA ALA A 103 -6.73 -11.70 -1.56
C ALA A 103 -6.71 -11.65 -0.02
N GLU A 104 -5.86 -10.81 0.57
CA GLU A 104 -5.75 -10.66 2.03
C GLU A 104 -7.05 -10.09 2.64
N ILE A 105 -7.71 -9.12 1.98
CA ILE A 105 -9.01 -8.60 2.40
C ILE A 105 -10.08 -9.69 2.37
N GLN A 106 -10.09 -10.54 1.34
CA GLN A 106 -11.06 -11.64 1.26
C GLN A 106 -10.86 -12.65 2.38
N ILE A 107 -9.60 -12.96 2.72
CA ILE A 107 -9.26 -13.82 3.86
C ILE A 107 -9.73 -13.17 5.17
N LEU A 108 -9.48 -11.87 5.36
CA LEU A 108 -9.89 -11.13 6.55
C LEU A 108 -11.41 -11.15 6.72
N TYR A 109 -12.19 -10.90 5.66
CA TYR A 109 -13.65 -10.97 5.74
C TYR A 109 -14.14 -12.36 6.10
N ARG A 110 -13.55 -13.41 5.53
CA ARG A 110 -13.93 -14.79 5.85
C ARG A 110 -13.59 -15.15 7.30
N LEU A 111 -12.43 -14.72 7.81
CA LEU A 111 -12.07 -14.91 9.22
C LEU A 111 -13.01 -14.13 10.14
N LEU A 112 -13.36 -12.89 9.79
CA LEU A 112 -14.27 -12.07 10.58
C LEU A 112 -15.67 -12.69 10.65
N ASP A 113 -16.17 -13.22 9.52
CA ASP A 113 -17.45 -13.91 9.43
C ASP A 113 -17.45 -15.19 10.28
N MET A 114 -16.40 -16.02 10.16
CA MET A 114 -16.24 -17.21 11.00
C MET A 114 -16.14 -16.84 12.49
N VAL A 115 -15.47 -15.75 12.85
CA VAL A 115 -15.42 -15.29 14.25
C VAL A 115 -16.80 -14.85 14.75
N HIS A 116 -17.59 -14.14 13.94
CA HIS A 116 -18.96 -13.76 14.32
C HIS A 116 -19.87 -14.99 14.43
N GLU A 117 -19.78 -15.95 13.50
CA GLU A 117 -20.54 -17.20 13.56
C GLU A 117 -20.14 -18.05 14.79
N TYR A 118 -18.85 -18.14 15.10
CA TYR A 118 -18.37 -18.86 16.29
C TYR A 118 -18.77 -18.15 17.60
N LYS A 119 -18.77 -16.80 17.60
CA LYS A 119 -19.32 -15.99 18.70
C LYS A 119 -20.81 -16.30 18.86
N ASP A 120 -21.61 -16.18 17.81
CA ASP A 120 -23.07 -16.35 17.92
C ASP A 120 -23.47 -17.79 18.32
N ASN A 121 -22.70 -18.82 17.92
CA ASN A 121 -22.97 -20.23 18.26
C ASN A 121 -22.46 -20.68 19.65
N ILE A 122 -21.50 -20.01 20.28
CA ILE A 122 -20.97 -20.40 21.60
C ILE A 122 -21.66 -19.66 22.75
N TYR A 123 -22.29 -18.51 22.48
CA TYR A 123 -22.78 -17.58 23.50
C TYR A 123 -24.15 -17.95 24.13
N ASP A 124 -24.38 -19.23 24.40
CA ASP A 124 -25.48 -19.67 25.29
C ASP A 124 -24.99 -20.00 26.73
N THR A 125 -23.67 -19.93 27.00
CA THR A 125 -23.16 -20.19 28.37
C THR A 125 -21.93 -19.38 28.78
N LYS A 126 -22.14 -18.53 29.80
CA LYS A 126 -21.21 -17.90 30.77
C LYS A 126 -19.75 -17.66 30.34
N LEU A 127 -19.51 -16.53 29.67
CA LEU A 127 -18.22 -15.82 29.70
C LEU A 127 -18.24 -14.71 30.77
N SER A 128 -17.07 -14.37 31.31
CA SER A 128 -16.91 -13.18 32.16
C SER A 128 -17.06 -11.92 31.30
N TYR A 129 -17.85 -10.93 31.76
CA TYR A 129 -18.11 -9.66 31.07
C TYR A 129 -16.84 -8.96 30.53
N VAL A 130 -15.70 -9.20 31.16
CA VAL A 130 -14.41 -8.61 30.77
C VAL A 130 -13.83 -9.28 29.51
N GLU A 131 -13.94 -10.60 29.38
CA GLU A 131 -13.44 -11.33 28.20
C GLU A 131 -14.28 -11.01 26.96
N GLU A 132 -15.60 -10.89 27.13
CA GLU A 132 -16.51 -10.45 26.08
C GLU A 132 -16.20 -9.01 25.62
N ALA A 133 -15.96 -8.09 26.56
CA ALA A 133 -15.59 -6.72 26.24
C ALA A 133 -14.24 -6.64 25.49
N ILE A 134 -13.25 -7.45 25.88
CA ILE A 134 -11.95 -7.51 25.20
C ILE A 134 -12.12 -8.07 23.79
N LEU A 135 -12.93 -9.12 23.61
CA LEU A 135 -13.21 -9.72 22.31
C LEU A 135 -13.95 -8.73 21.39
N ASP A 136 -14.98 -8.05 21.89
CA ASP A 136 -15.73 -7.04 21.12
C ASP A 136 -14.83 -5.85 20.72
N MET A 137 -13.93 -5.44 21.62
CA MET A 137 -12.96 -4.38 21.34
C MET A 137 -11.96 -4.78 20.24
N LYS A 138 -11.47 -6.03 20.25
CA LYS A 138 -10.61 -6.58 19.19
C LYS A 138 -11.36 -6.70 17.86
N LEU A 139 -12.60 -7.17 17.87
CA LEU A 139 -13.43 -7.31 16.68
C LEU A 139 -13.75 -5.97 16.02
N ARG A 140 -14.12 -4.95 16.81
CA ARG A 140 -14.31 -3.60 16.29
C ARG A 140 -13.04 -3.06 15.65
N ARG A 141 -11.87 -3.28 16.26
CA ARG A 141 -10.59 -2.84 15.70
C ARG A 141 -10.31 -3.48 14.33
N LEU A 142 -10.65 -4.75 14.15
CA LEU A 142 -10.55 -5.45 12.87
C LEU A 142 -11.52 -4.90 11.82
N GLU A 143 -12.78 -4.65 12.22
CA GLU A 143 -13.80 -4.09 11.33
C GLU A 143 -13.40 -2.70 10.81
N PHE A 144 -12.89 -1.82 11.69
CA PHE A 144 -12.40 -0.49 11.30
C PHE A 144 -11.15 -0.53 10.42
N SER A 145 -10.30 -1.55 10.57
CA SER A 145 -9.12 -1.75 9.72
C SER A 145 -9.49 -2.24 8.32
N SER A 146 -10.51 -3.11 8.22
CA SER A 146 -11.03 -3.66 6.97
C SER A 146 -11.79 -2.64 6.09
N LYS A 147 -12.54 -1.73 6.71
CA LYS A 147 -13.44 -0.80 6.01
C LYS A 147 -12.75 0.43 5.38
N ASN A 148 -11.47 0.64 5.67
CA ASN A 148 -10.68 1.83 5.28
C ASN A 148 -9.72 1.54 4.13
#